data_AF-A0A2D8XNA3-F1
#
_entry.id   AF-A0A2D8XNA3-F1
#
_cell.length_a   1.000
_cell.length_b   1.000
_cell.length_c   1.000
_cell.angle_alpha   90.00
_cell.angle_beta   90.00
_cell.angle_gamma   90.00
#
_symmetry.space_group_name_H-M   'P 1'
#
loop_
_entity.id
_entity.type
_entity.pdbx_description
1 polymer ?
#
loop_
_entity_poly.entity_id
_entity_poly.type
_entity_poly.pdbx_seq_one_letter_code
_entity_poly.pdbx_strand_id
1 'polypeptide(L)'
;MNIYLRKTTVLAFALSVALTGATSFGNAAEQNPDPAQIARGAKAWASTCGTCHNIRPPGDQTDGEWKLSIAHMRSLANVPGDTADDIRAFLQASN
;
A
#
# COMPACT_ATOMS: atom_id res chain seq x y z
N MET A 1 -55.94 -5.45 15.70
CA MET A 1 -54.54 -5.56 16.15
C MET A 1 -53.64 -5.12 15.00
N ASN A 2 -52.86 -4.05 15.22
CA ASN A 2 -52.49 -3.07 14.19
C ASN A 2 -51.25 -3.48 13.36
N ILE A 3 -51.47 -4.05 12.18
CA ILE A 3 -50.44 -4.49 11.20
C ILE A 3 -49.64 -3.35 10.55
N TYR A 4 -50.05 -2.09 10.75
CA TYR A 4 -49.39 -0.91 10.16
C TYR A 4 -48.16 -0.43 10.92
N LEU A 5 -47.98 -0.83 12.19
CA LEU A 5 -46.88 -0.32 13.04
C LEU A 5 -45.52 -0.98 12.75
N ARG A 6 -45.50 -2.08 11.98
CA ARG A 6 -44.29 -2.86 11.67
C ARG A 6 -43.62 -2.45 10.34
N LYS A 7 -44.38 -1.84 9.42
CA LYS A 7 -43.87 -1.41 8.10
C LYS A 7 -43.11 -0.09 8.17
N THR A 8 -43.46 0.80 9.11
CA THR A 8 -42.84 2.13 9.25
C THR A 8 -41.40 2.05 9.78
N THR A 9 -41.07 1.02 10.58
CA THR A 9 -39.73 0.88 11.16
C THR A 9 -38.68 0.41 10.16
N VAL A 10 -39.07 -0.33 9.12
CA VAL A 10 -38.13 -0.83 8.08
C VAL A 10 -37.73 0.27 7.10
N LEU A 11 -38.63 1.21 6.81
CA LEU A 11 -38.34 2.37 5.94
C LEU A 11 -37.41 3.39 6.60
N ALA A 12 -37.42 3.52 7.92
CA ALA A 12 -36.55 4.46 8.64
C ALA A 12 -35.09 4.02 8.69
N PHE A 13 -34.78 2.72 8.56
CA PHE A 13 -33.41 2.22 8.53
C PHE A 13 -32.76 2.30 7.14
N ALA A 14 -33.56 2.25 6.08
CA ALA A 14 -33.06 2.33 4.70
C ALA A 14 -32.62 3.76 4.31
N LEU A 15 -33.15 4.79 4.97
CA LEU A 15 -32.86 6.18 4.64
C LEU A 15 -31.56 6.70 5.28
N SER A 16 -31.04 6.04 6.31
CA SER A 16 -29.82 6.45 7.03
C SER A 16 -28.52 6.04 6.34
N VAL A 17 -28.57 5.11 5.39
CA VAL A 17 -27.37 4.59 4.68
C VAL A 17 -27.01 5.44 3.46
N ALA A 18 -27.91 6.30 2.97
CA ALA A 18 -27.70 7.05 1.74
C ALA A 18 -26.85 8.32 1.90
N LEU A 19 -26.55 8.78 3.11
CA LEU A 19 -25.87 10.08 3.34
C LEU A 19 -24.37 9.99 3.64
N THR A 20 -23.78 8.80 3.71
CA THR A 20 -22.31 8.61 3.88
C THR A 20 -21.57 8.32 2.57
N GLY A 21 -22.22 8.55 1.42
CA GLY A 21 -21.71 8.18 0.09
C GLY A 21 -20.83 9.23 -0.60
N ALA A 22 -19.75 9.69 0.03
CA ALA A 22 -18.71 10.49 -0.67
C ALA A 22 -17.35 10.51 0.07
N THR A 23 -16.87 9.38 0.59
CA THR A 23 -15.42 9.31 0.86
C THR A 23 -14.73 9.10 -0.48
N SER A 24 -14.17 10.17 -1.04
CA SER A 24 -13.24 10.06 -2.16
C SER A 24 -12.08 9.16 -1.73
N PHE A 25 -12.09 7.90 -2.18
CA PHE A 25 -10.90 7.08 -2.18
C PHE A 25 -9.96 7.73 -3.18
N GLY A 26 -9.13 8.65 -2.69
CA GLY A 26 -8.08 9.25 -3.50
C GLY A 26 -7.22 8.12 -4.04
N ASN A 27 -7.18 7.98 -5.37
CA ASN A 27 -6.09 7.26 -6.00
C ASN A 27 -4.83 8.00 -5.57
N ALA A 28 -4.00 7.38 -4.75
CA ALA A 28 -2.66 7.89 -4.48
C ALA A 28 -1.98 7.97 -5.85
N ALA A 29 -1.89 9.19 -6.39
CA ALA A 29 -1.19 9.42 -7.64
C ALA A 29 0.23 8.89 -7.45
N GLU A 30 0.66 8.03 -8.37
CA GLU A 30 2.02 7.51 -8.39
C GLU A 30 2.95 8.70 -8.67
N GLN A 31 3.46 9.29 -7.59
CA GLN A 31 4.43 10.37 -7.66
C GLN A 31 5.75 9.74 -8.04
N ASN A 32 6.35 10.22 -9.12
CA ASN A 32 7.70 9.82 -9.49
C ASN A 32 8.62 10.09 -8.29
N PRO A 33 9.42 9.10 -7.85
CA PRO A 33 10.26 9.25 -6.68
C PRO A 33 11.30 10.35 -6.90
N ASP A 34 11.52 11.19 -5.89
CA ASP A 34 12.58 12.19 -5.95
C ASP A 34 13.98 11.53 -5.84
N PRO A 35 15.05 12.15 -6.35
CA PRO A 35 16.39 11.56 -6.30
C PRO A 35 16.91 11.25 -4.89
N ALA A 36 16.51 12.02 -3.88
CA ALA A 36 16.87 11.75 -2.50
C ALA A 36 16.14 10.51 -1.95
N GLN A 37 14.90 10.27 -2.38
CA GLN A 37 14.17 9.04 -2.07
C GLN A 37 14.91 7.80 -2.59
N ILE A 38 15.31 7.83 -3.87
CA ILE A 38 16.07 6.74 -4.50
C ILE A 38 17.39 6.51 -3.75
N ALA A 39 18.10 7.57 -3.37
CA ALA A 39 19.35 7.47 -2.62
C ALA A 39 19.17 6.84 -1.22
N ARG A 40 18.10 7.20 -0.49
CA ARG A 40 17.75 6.55 0.79
C ARG A 40 17.43 5.08 0.58
N GLY A 41 16.66 4.77 -0.46
CA GLY A 41 16.30 3.41 -0.85
C GLY A 41 17.51 2.53 -1.13
N ALA A 42 18.46 3.02 -1.92
CA ALA A 42 19.70 2.31 -2.25
C ALA A 42 20.51 1.96 -0.99
N LYS A 43 20.64 2.94 -0.08
CA LYS A 43 21.35 2.73 1.19
C LYS A 43 20.64 1.69 2.06
N ALA A 44 19.32 1.79 2.19
CA ALA A 44 18.53 0.87 3.00
C ALA A 44 18.55 -0.56 2.43
N TRP A 45 18.39 -0.70 1.11
CA TRP A 45 18.47 -1.99 0.41
C TRP A 45 19.80 -2.68 0.69
N ALA A 46 20.92 -1.97 0.51
CA ALA A 46 22.26 -2.50 0.75
C ALA A 46 22.49 -2.90 2.22
N SER A 47 21.89 -2.20 3.19
CA SER A 47 22.06 -2.49 4.61
C SER A 47 21.12 -3.57 5.17
N THR A 48 19.99 -3.84 4.51
CA THR A 48 18.89 -4.63 5.10
C THR A 48 18.58 -5.90 4.32
N CYS A 49 18.56 -5.87 2.99
CA CYS A 49 17.99 -6.97 2.19
C CYS A 49 18.90 -8.21 2.11
N GLY A 50 20.18 -8.10 2.46
CA GLY A 50 21.13 -9.21 2.50
C GLY A 50 21.17 -9.98 3.85
N THR A 51 20.38 -9.58 4.85
CA THR A 51 20.48 -10.15 6.21
C THR A 51 19.92 -11.57 6.31
N CYS A 52 18.93 -11.93 5.50
CA CYS A 52 18.26 -13.24 5.59
C CYS A 52 18.53 -14.16 4.39
N HIS A 53 18.81 -13.60 3.22
CA HIS A 53 19.16 -14.33 2.01
C HIS A 53 20.05 -13.46 1.13
N ASN A 54 20.60 -14.03 0.05
CA ASN A 54 21.38 -13.23 -0.88
C ASN A 54 20.52 -12.11 -1.48
N ILE A 55 21.10 -10.92 -1.56
CA ILE A 55 20.38 -9.75 -2.06
C ILE A 55 20.10 -9.93 -3.57
N ARG A 56 18.84 -9.75 -3.98
CA ARG A 56 18.49 -9.79 -5.40
C ARG A 56 18.90 -8.47 -6.08
N PRO A 57 19.57 -8.52 -7.24
CA PRO A 57 19.84 -7.32 -8.03
C PRO A 57 18.53 -6.67 -8.51
N PRO A 58 18.49 -5.34 -8.69
CA PRO A 58 17.26 -4.64 -9.09
C PRO A 58 16.63 -5.13 -10.40
N GLY A 59 17.42 -5.45 -11.42
CA GLY A 59 16.95 -5.89 -12.74
C GLY A 59 16.32 -7.30 -12.80
N ASP A 60 16.20 -8.01 -11.67
CA ASP A 60 15.60 -9.35 -11.63
C ASP A 60 14.05 -9.32 -11.66
N GLN A 61 13.43 -8.17 -11.45
CA GLN A 61 11.97 -8.05 -11.32
C GLN A 61 11.43 -6.77 -11.95
N THR A 62 10.23 -6.87 -12.51
CA THR A 62 9.41 -5.74 -12.96
C THR A 62 8.89 -4.91 -11.78
N ASP A 63 8.37 -3.71 -12.06
CA ASP A 63 7.83 -2.82 -11.02
C ASP A 63 6.71 -3.46 -10.18
N GLY A 64 5.84 -4.23 -10.84
CA GLY A 64 4.75 -4.94 -10.18
C GLY A 64 5.25 -6.06 -9.28
N GLU A 65 6.29 -6.78 -9.70
CA GLU A 65 6.92 -7.84 -8.90
C GLU A 65 7.65 -7.24 -7.70
N TRP A 66 8.36 -6.12 -7.86
CA TRP A 66 8.99 -5.42 -6.75
C TRP A 66 7.98 -4.91 -5.72
N LYS A 67 6.81 -4.44 -6.15
CA LYS A 67 5.72 -4.05 -5.25
C LYS A 67 5.29 -5.21 -4.34
N LEU A 68 5.15 -6.41 -4.90
CA LEU A 68 4.78 -7.61 -4.16
C LEU A 68 5.92 -8.11 -3.27
N SER A 69 7.13 -8.20 -3.82
CA SER A 69 8.33 -8.63 -3.09
C SER A 69 8.60 -7.77 -1.88
N ILE A 70 8.54 -6.44 -2.01
CA ILE A 70 8.77 -5.53 -0.89
C ILE A 70 7.62 -5.56 0.12
N ALA A 71 6.36 -5.72 -0.30
CA ALA A 71 5.26 -5.93 0.64
C ALA A 71 5.45 -7.20 1.49
N HIS A 72 5.94 -8.27 0.86
CA HIS A 72 6.29 -9.51 1.56
C HIS A 72 7.47 -9.32 2.51
N MET A 73 8.57 -8.73 2.04
CA MET A 73 9.78 -8.51 2.84
C MET A 73 9.57 -7.54 3.98
N ARG A 74 8.74 -6.51 3.79
CA ARG A 74 8.32 -5.61 4.87
C ARG A 74 7.79 -6.39 6.07
N SER A 75 6.89 -7.34 5.81
CA SER A 75 6.23 -8.10 6.86
C SER A 75 7.18 -9.09 7.53
N LEU A 76 8.04 -9.76 6.77
CA LEU A 76 8.96 -10.76 7.32
C LEU A 76 10.18 -10.16 8.03
N ALA A 77 10.77 -9.10 7.47
CA ALA A 77 11.95 -8.44 8.02
C ALA A 77 11.60 -7.25 8.93
N ASN A 78 10.30 -7.02 9.19
CA ASN A 78 9.79 -5.91 10.01
C ASN A 78 10.33 -4.53 9.59
N VAL A 79 10.35 -4.28 8.27
CA VAL A 79 10.85 -3.02 7.71
C VAL A 79 9.79 -1.91 7.89
N PRO A 80 10.16 -0.72 8.39
CA PRO A 80 9.25 0.43 8.50
C PRO A 80 8.54 0.84 7.19
N GLY A 81 7.43 1.58 7.33
CA GLY A 81 6.59 2.20 6.27
C GLY A 81 7.38 2.76 5.10
N ASP A 82 7.83 3.96 5.39
CA ASP A 82 8.77 4.81 4.67
C ASP A 82 9.99 4.06 4.13
N THR A 83 10.69 3.26 4.95
CA THR A 83 11.90 2.56 4.50
C THR A 83 11.58 1.54 3.40
N ALA A 84 10.46 0.82 3.51
CA ALA A 84 10.04 -0.12 2.48
C ALA A 84 9.66 0.61 1.18
N ASP A 85 9.00 1.77 1.29
CA ASP A 85 8.65 2.58 0.13
C ASP A 85 9.89 3.18 -0.57
N ASP A 86 10.87 3.66 0.20
CA ASP A 86 12.17 4.13 -0.31
C ASP A 86 12.93 2.99 -1.02
N ILE A 87 13.00 1.80 -0.42
CA ILE A 87 13.63 0.62 -1.05
C ILE A 87 12.92 0.27 -2.36
N ARG A 88 11.58 0.25 -2.38
CA ARG A 88 10.79 -0.04 -3.59
C ARG A 88 11.07 0.99 -4.69
N ALA A 89 11.10 2.28 -4.35
CA ALA A 89 11.40 3.35 -5.29
C ALA A 89 12.79 3.18 -5.93
N PHE A 90 13.80 2.82 -5.13
CA PHE A 90 15.13 2.51 -5.67
C PHE A 90 15.12 1.33 -6.65
N LEU A 91 14.45 0.23 -6.27
CA LEU A 91 14.42 -0.99 -7.08
C LEU A 91 13.70 -0.79 -8.42
N GLN A 92 12.58 -0.07 -8.42
CA GLN A 92 11.82 0.28 -9.63
C GLN A 92 12.52 1.33 -10.51
N ALA A 93 13.36 2.19 -9.92
CA ALA A 93 14.17 3.13 -10.71
C ALA A 93 15.41 2.46 -11.35
N SER A 94 15.73 1.22 -10.97
CA SER A 94 16.99 0.54 -11.31
C SER A 94 16.81 -0.80 -12.03
N ASN A 95 15.58 -1.18 -12.39
CA ASN A 95 15.26 -2.49 -12.98
C ASN A 95 15.19 -2.47 -14.52
#